data_AF-A0A9P8F1I0-F1
#
_entry.id   AF-A0A9P8F1I0-F1
#
_cell.length_a   1.000
_cell.length_b   1.000
_cell.length_c   1.000
_cell.angle_alpha   90.00
_cell.angle_beta   90.00
_cell.angle_gamma   90.00
#
_symmetry.space_group_name_H-M   'P 1'
#
loop_
_entity.id
_entity.type
_entity.pdbx_description
1 polymer ?
#
loop_
_entity_poly.entity_id
_entity_poly.type
_entity_poly.pdbx_seq_one_letter_code
_entity_poly.pdbx_strand_id
1 'polypeptide(L)'
;LQDDWSSQSSALYKFCHTLISTLYTRVSTPGVPDLALRLFISCGSVADQCGFEEVAYEFFAQAFTVYEESISDSRAQFQAICVIAQSLSGARNFSRENYDTLITKCALHGSKLLKKPDQCRAVYLASHLWWAVEKNAEESEENKESKEGKELYRDGKRVLECLQRALRVADACMDTAVSVELFVEILNRYVYYFDQENDAVTTKYLNGLIELIHSNLNTNENSSSLDNPRRHFQRTLDYIAGREYAGVETRPK
;
A
#
# COMPACT_ATOMS: atom_id res chain seq x y z
N LEU A 1 -22.01 -32.41 -14.20
CA LEU A 1 -20.63 -32.14 -13.75
C LEU A 1 -20.66 -32.33 -12.24
N GLN A 2 -19.82 -33.19 -11.66
CA GLN A 2 -19.81 -33.42 -10.21
C GLN A 2 -19.44 -32.12 -9.49
N ASP A 3 -20.25 -31.75 -8.51
CA ASP A 3 -20.18 -30.50 -7.72
C ASP A 3 -19.05 -30.53 -6.66
N ASP A 4 -17.96 -31.26 -6.94
CA ASP A 4 -16.86 -31.50 -5.99
C ASP A 4 -15.80 -30.38 -6.01
N TRP A 5 -16.09 -29.25 -6.67
CA TRP A 5 -15.18 -28.11 -6.84
C TRP A 5 -14.50 -27.67 -5.54
N SER A 6 -15.27 -27.58 -4.46
CA SER A 6 -14.75 -27.11 -3.17
C SER A 6 -13.73 -28.08 -2.57
N SER A 7 -14.00 -29.38 -2.66
CA SER A 7 -13.12 -30.45 -2.21
C SER A 7 -11.84 -30.51 -3.04
N GLN A 8 -11.97 -30.44 -4.38
CA GLN A 8 -10.84 -30.44 -5.31
C GLN A 8 -9.96 -29.21 -5.13
N SER A 9 -10.55 -28.03 -4.98
CA SER A 9 -9.82 -26.78 -4.72
C SER A 9 -9.06 -26.85 -3.40
N SER A 10 -9.69 -27.35 -2.34
CA SER A 10 -9.05 -27.55 -1.04
C SER A 10 -7.86 -28.52 -1.11
N ALA A 11 -7.99 -29.61 -1.88
CA ALA A 11 -6.88 -30.54 -2.12
C ALA A 11 -5.74 -29.88 -2.91
N LEU A 12 -6.07 -29.08 -3.93
CA LEU A 12 -5.09 -28.34 -4.71
C LEU A 12 -4.34 -27.30 -3.88
N TYR A 13 -5.02 -26.53 -3.03
CA TYR A 13 -4.37 -25.56 -2.16
C TYR A 13 -3.42 -26.22 -1.16
N LYS A 14 -3.81 -27.36 -0.57
CA LYS A 14 -2.92 -28.17 0.28
C LYS A 14 -1.68 -28.62 -0.49
N PHE A 15 -1.85 -29.09 -1.73
CA PHE A 15 -0.74 -29.47 -2.59
C PHE A 15 0.18 -28.29 -2.90
N CYS A 16 -0.37 -27.14 -3.29
CA CYS A 16 0.39 -25.90 -3.53
C CYS A 16 1.17 -25.48 -2.29
N HIS A 17 0.54 -25.48 -1.11
CA HIS A 17 1.20 -25.19 0.15
C HIS A 17 2.39 -26.12 0.38
N THR A 18 2.19 -27.44 0.33
CA THR A 18 3.28 -28.42 0.50
C THR A 18 4.41 -28.22 -0.50
N LEU A 19 4.08 -27.93 -1.77
CA LEU A 19 5.07 -27.69 -2.82
C LEU A 19 5.90 -26.45 -2.52
N ILE A 20 5.26 -25.32 -2.17
CA ILE A 20 5.95 -24.07 -1.89
C ILE A 20 6.79 -24.20 -0.61
N SER A 21 6.27 -24.81 0.45
CA SER A 21 7.05 -25.07 1.68
C SER A 21 8.24 -25.99 1.41
N THR A 22 8.09 -27.01 0.56
CA THR A 22 9.20 -27.89 0.17
C THR A 22 10.24 -27.12 -0.64
N LEU A 23 9.82 -26.26 -1.57
CA LEU A 23 10.72 -25.38 -2.32
C LEU A 23 11.52 -24.47 -1.38
N TYR A 24 10.83 -23.79 -0.45
CA TYR A 24 11.44 -22.89 0.53
C TYR A 24 12.45 -23.61 1.43
N THR A 25 12.14 -24.81 1.91
CA THR A 25 12.99 -25.52 2.88
C THR A 25 14.11 -26.35 2.25
N ARG A 26 13.93 -26.85 1.02
CA ARG A 26 14.90 -27.77 0.38
C ARG A 26 15.87 -27.08 -0.57
N VAL A 27 15.55 -25.89 -1.07
CA VAL A 27 16.37 -25.21 -2.09
C VAL A 27 17.04 -23.97 -1.48
N SER A 28 18.33 -24.10 -1.17
CA SER A 28 19.12 -23.03 -0.52
C SER A 28 19.76 -22.04 -1.51
N THR A 29 19.06 -21.70 -2.60
CA THR A 29 19.56 -20.76 -3.61
C THR A 29 19.13 -19.32 -3.28
N PRO A 30 20.02 -18.31 -3.45
CA PRO A 30 19.62 -16.91 -3.30
C PRO A 30 18.39 -16.58 -4.16
N GLY A 31 17.41 -15.89 -3.58
CA GLY A 31 16.17 -15.51 -4.26
C GLY A 31 15.02 -16.52 -4.13
N VAL A 32 15.27 -17.76 -3.70
CA VAL A 32 14.19 -18.73 -3.41
C VAL A 32 13.20 -18.23 -2.36
N PRO A 33 13.63 -17.55 -1.27
CA PRO A 33 12.67 -16.95 -0.33
C PRO A 33 11.74 -15.91 -0.97
N ASP A 34 12.26 -15.03 -1.84
CA ASP A 34 11.44 -14.05 -2.56
C ASP A 34 10.44 -14.74 -3.51
N LEU A 35 10.88 -15.78 -4.21
CA LEU A 35 10.00 -16.59 -5.06
C LEU A 35 8.90 -17.29 -4.24
N ALA A 36 9.26 -17.95 -3.14
CA ALA A 36 8.30 -18.65 -2.28
C ALA A 36 7.26 -17.68 -1.70
N LEU A 37 7.70 -16.51 -1.23
CA LEU A 37 6.81 -15.45 -0.76
C LEU A 37 5.83 -15.01 -1.85
N ARG A 38 6.30 -14.77 -3.09
CA ARG A 38 5.41 -14.39 -4.21
C ARG A 38 4.42 -15.49 -4.57
N LEU A 39 4.84 -16.76 -4.54
CA LEU A 39 3.97 -17.90 -4.79
C LEU A 39 2.88 -18.02 -3.72
N PHE A 40 3.25 -17.89 -2.44
CA PHE A 40 2.28 -17.87 -1.34
C PHE A 40 1.27 -16.73 -1.51
N ILE A 41 1.72 -15.51 -1.80
CA ILE A 41 0.83 -14.36 -2.06
C ILE A 41 -0.11 -14.65 -3.24
N SER A 42 0.40 -15.20 -4.34
CA SER A 42 -0.42 -15.51 -5.52
C SER A 42 -1.47 -16.57 -5.20
N CYS A 43 -1.13 -17.63 -4.47
CA CYS A 43 -2.09 -18.64 -4.03
C CYS A 43 -3.13 -18.03 -3.08
N GLY A 44 -2.70 -17.16 -2.15
CA GLY A 44 -3.59 -16.45 -1.24
C GLY A 44 -4.59 -15.54 -1.95
N SER A 45 -4.15 -14.78 -2.97
CA SER A 45 -5.03 -13.94 -3.78
C SER A 45 -6.08 -14.75 -4.55
N VAL A 46 -5.69 -15.91 -5.10
CA VAL A 46 -6.63 -16.79 -5.81
C VAL A 46 -7.62 -17.42 -4.83
N ALA A 47 -7.14 -17.87 -3.67
CA ALA A 47 -8.00 -18.41 -2.61
C ALA A 47 -9.03 -17.37 -2.12
N ASP A 48 -8.62 -16.10 -1.92
CA ASP A 48 -9.53 -15.00 -1.58
C ASP A 48 -10.61 -14.80 -2.65
N GLN A 49 -10.23 -14.74 -3.92
CA GLN A 49 -11.17 -14.58 -5.04
C GLN A 49 -12.15 -15.75 -5.18
N CYS A 50 -11.71 -16.96 -4.82
CA CYS A 50 -12.54 -18.17 -4.84
C CYS A 50 -13.37 -18.37 -3.57
N GLY A 51 -13.30 -17.47 -2.58
CA GLY A 51 -14.11 -17.54 -1.37
C GLY A 51 -13.53 -18.38 -0.22
N PHE A 52 -12.29 -18.88 -0.33
CA PHE A 52 -11.64 -19.71 0.69
C PHE A 52 -10.83 -18.87 1.68
N GLU A 53 -11.51 -18.16 2.59
CA GLU A 53 -10.90 -17.22 3.55
C GLU A 53 -9.76 -17.85 4.38
N GLU A 54 -10.01 -18.99 5.04
CA GLU A 54 -9.02 -19.63 5.92
C GLU A 54 -7.74 -20.02 5.15
N VAL A 55 -7.91 -20.50 3.93
CA VAL A 55 -6.80 -20.90 3.05
C VAL A 55 -6.02 -19.66 2.59
N ALA A 56 -6.72 -18.59 2.22
CA ALA A 56 -6.08 -17.32 1.86
C ALA A 56 -5.28 -16.77 3.05
N TYR A 57 -5.86 -16.79 4.25
CA TYR A 57 -5.20 -16.34 5.48
C TYR A 57 -3.90 -17.09 5.74
N GLU A 58 -3.93 -18.43 5.66
CA GLU A 58 -2.75 -19.27 5.87
C GLU A 58 -1.65 -18.91 4.86
N PHE A 59 -1.99 -18.72 3.59
CA PHE A 59 -1.01 -18.33 2.57
C PHE A 59 -0.37 -16.96 2.85
N PHE A 60 -1.14 -15.96 3.28
CA PHE A 60 -0.56 -14.68 3.68
C PHE A 60 0.27 -14.78 4.95
N ALA A 61 -0.14 -15.62 5.92
CA ALA A 61 0.64 -15.89 7.12
C ALA A 61 2.01 -16.51 6.77
N GLN A 62 2.04 -17.50 5.88
CA GLN A 62 3.30 -18.08 5.38
C GLN A 62 4.16 -17.06 4.64
N ALA A 63 3.56 -16.17 3.84
CA ALA A 63 4.30 -15.09 3.19
C ALA A 63 4.97 -14.14 4.21
N PHE A 64 4.28 -13.81 5.32
CA PHE A 64 4.88 -13.04 6.41
C PHE A 64 5.99 -13.79 7.12
N THR A 65 5.84 -15.10 7.37
CA THR A 65 6.89 -15.92 7.97
C THR A 65 8.15 -15.92 7.10
N VAL A 66 8.02 -16.12 5.79
CA VAL A 66 9.16 -16.07 4.86
C VAL A 66 9.84 -14.69 4.86
N TYR A 67 9.05 -13.62 4.89
CA TYR A 67 9.58 -12.25 5.01
C TYR A 67 10.40 -12.08 6.30
N GLU A 68 9.88 -12.52 7.43
CA GLU A 68 10.48 -12.37 8.76
C GLU A 68 11.77 -13.18 8.93
N GLU A 69 11.79 -14.42 8.43
CA GLU A 69 12.89 -15.35 8.66
C GLU A 69 14.01 -15.22 7.62
N SER A 70 13.67 -14.94 6.36
CA SER A 70 14.59 -15.15 5.24
C SER A 70 14.86 -13.93 4.37
N ILE A 71 14.12 -12.82 4.52
CA ILE A 71 14.34 -11.60 3.73
C ILE A 71 15.00 -10.52 4.60
N SER A 72 16.33 -10.43 4.48
CA SER A 72 17.16 -9.52 5.28
C SER A 72 17.72 -8.32 4.51
N ASP A 73 17.86 -8.42 3.18
CA ASP A 73 18.32 -7.28 2.36
C ASP A 73 17.27 -6.17 2.36
N SER A 74 17.68 -4.93 2.64
CA SER A 74 16.76 -3.80 2.78
C SER A 74 15.96 -3.52 1.49
N ARG A 75 16.57 -3.70 0.32
CA ARG A 75 15.85 -3.49 -0.96
C ARG A 75 14.82 -4.58 -1.17
N ALA A 76 15.19 -5.84 -0.93
CA ALA A 76 14.26 -6.97 -0.99
C ALA A 76 13.11 -6.82 0.03
N GLN A 77 13.40 -6.37 1.26
CA GLN A 77 12.38 -6.14 2.28
C GLN A 77 11.32 -5.12 1.84
N PHE A 78 11.76 -3.97 1.30
CA PHE A 78 10.83 -2.98 0.79
C PHE A 78 9.94 -3.55 -0.33
N GLN A 79 10.53 -4.24 -1.30
CA GLN A 79 9.79 -4.85 -2.41
C GLN A 79 8.80 -5.92 -1.93
N ALA A 80 9.20 -6.79 -1.01
CA ALA A 80 8.33 -7.80 -0.41
C ALA A 80 7.11 -7.17 0.29
N ILE A 81 7.32 -6.14 1.10
CA ILE A 81 6.23 -5.42 1.77
C ILE A 81 5.30 -4.73 0.76
N CYS A 82 5.83 -4.11 -0.30
CA CYS A 82 5.00 -3.53 -1.34
C CYS A 82 4.12 -4.58 -2.04
N VAL A 83 4.66 -5.76 -2.34
CA VAL A 83 3.89 -6.85 -2.99
C VAL A 83 2.82 -7.40 -2.04
N ILE A 84 3.13 -7.59 -0.75
CA ILE A 84 2.15 -8.01 0.26
C ILE A 84 1.02 -6.97 0.37
N ALA A 85 1.36 -5.69 0.54
CA ALA A 85 0.37 -4.62 0.68
C ALA A 85 -0.51 -4.50 -0.57
N GLN A 86 0.08 -4.61 -1.76
CA GLN A 86 -0.66 -4.54 -3.02
C GLN A 86 -1.62 -5.72 -3.21
N SER A 87 -1.25 -6.91 -2.75
CA SER A 87 -2.12 -8.08 -2.81
C SER A 87 -3.27 -7.97 -1.80
N LEU A 88 -2.97 -7.59 -0.54
CA LEU A 88 -3.97 -7.40 0.50
C LEU A 88 -4.96 -6.29 0.14
N SER A 89 -4.52 -5.17 -0.43
CA SER A 89 -5.43 -4.10 -0.87
C SER A 89 -6.44 -4.54 -1.93
N GLY A 90 -6.14 -5.64 -2.64
CA GLY A 90 -7.02 -6.26 -3.62
C GLY A 90 -7.97 -7.33 -3.06
N ALA A 91 -7.75 -7.78 -1.82
CA ALA A 91 -8.52 -8.84 -1.17
C ALA A 91 -9.91 -8.35 -0.73
N ARG A 92 -10.93 -9.20 -0.85
CA ARG A 92 -12.35 -8.81 -0.59
C ARG A 92 -13.16 -9.83 0.19
N ASN A 93 -12.59 -11.01 0.47
CA ASN A 93 -13.30 -12.10 1.13
C ASN A 93 -12.97 -12.24 2.62
N PHE A 94 -11.92 -11.59 3.11
CA PHE A 94 -11.60 -11.60 4.55
C PHE A 94 -12.71 -10.98 5.40
N SER A 95 -12.97 -11.61 6.54
CA SER A 95 -13.62 -10.97 7.68
C SER A 95 -12.81 -9.75 8.15
N ARG A 96 -13.50 -8.79 8.76
CA ARG A 96 -12.88 -7.54 9.21
C ARG A 96 -11.70 -7.79 10.17
N GLU A 97 -11.86 -8.73 11.10
CA GLU A 97 -10.85 -9.08 12.09
C GLU A 97 -9.58 -9.68 11.46
N ASN A 98 -9.75 -10.65 10.55
CA ASN A 98 -8.63 -11.26 9.84
C ASN A 98 -7.92 -10.25 8.94
N TYR A 99 -8.69 -9.41 8.23
CA TYR A 99 -8.13 -8.36 7.39
C TYR A 99 -7.34 -7.34 8.22
N ASP A 100 -7.92 -6.82 9.30
CA ASP A 100 -7.28 -5.88 10.22
C ASP A 100 -5.96 -6.43 10.77
N THR A 101 -5.93 -7.71 11.10
CA THR A 101 -4.73 -8.40 11.60
C THR A 101 -3.62 -8.40 10.54
N LEU A 102 -3.92 -8.79 9.30
CA LEU A 102 -2.95 -8.85 8.21
C LEU A 102 -2.43 -7.47 7.81
N ILE A 103 -3.33 -6.48 7.65
CA ILE A 103 -2.92 -5.14 7.22
C ILE A 103 -2.14 -4.39 8.31
N THR A 104 -2.50 -4.58 9.59
CA THR A 104 -1.74 -4.01 10.71
C THR A 104 -0.34 -4.60 10.78
N LYS A 105 -0.20 -5.91 10.56
CA LYS A 105 1.11 -6.58 10.48
C LYS A 105 1.93 -6.06 9.29
N CYS A 106 1.31 -5.89 8.11
CA CYS A 106 1.95 -5.32 6.93
C CYS A 106 2.48 -3.89 7.20
N ALA A 107 1.63 -3.03 7.75
CA ALA A 107 1.98 -1.65 8.06
C ALA A 107 3.07 -1.55 9.13
N LEU A 108 3.04 -2.43 10.15
CA LEU A 108 4.06 -2.49 11.18
C LEU A 108 5.43 -2.79 10.59
N HIS A 109 5.52 -3.79 9.70
CA HIS A 109 6.76 -4.16 9.04
C HIS A 109 7.29 -3.07 8.11
N GLY A 110 6.42 -2.47 7.28
CA GLY A 110 6.80 -1.30 6.47
C GLY A 110 7.34 -0.14 7.31
N SER A 111 6.78 0.04 8.51
CA SER A 111 7.22 1.07 9.44
C SER A 111 8.50 0.76 10.20
N LYS A 112 9.06 -0.45 10.07
CA LYS A 112 10.32 -0.88 10.69
C LYS A 112 11.48 -1.00 9.69
N LEU A 113 11.25 -0.65 8.42
CA LEU A 113 12.31 -0.61 7.42
C LEU A 113 13.43 0.36 7.84
N LEU A 114 14.67 -0.06 7.58
CA LEU A 114 15.86 0.64 8.04
C LEU A 114 16.09 1.97 7.31
N LYS A 115 15.89 1.97 5.99
CA LYS A 115 16.10 3.16 5.15
C LYS A 115 14.90 4.08 5.24
N LYS A 116 15.11 5.33 5.68
CA LYS A 116 14.05 6.35 5.85
C LYS A 116 13.18 6.56 4.60
N PRO A 117 13.74 6.66 3.37
CA PRO A 117 12.90 6.83 2.18
C PRO A 117 11.98 5.62 1.96
N ASP A 118 12.51 4.40 2.08
CA ASP A 118 11.74 3.18 1.90
C ASP A 118 10.69 3.01 3.01
N GLN A 119 11.04 3.35 4.26
CA GLN A 119 10.12 3.41 5.39
C GLN A 119 8.96 4.39 5.14
N CYS A 120 9.27 5.61 4.66
CA CYS A 120 8.27 6.62 4.33
C CYS A 120 7.31 6.10 3.24
N ARG A 121 7.87 5.57 2.15
CA ARG A 121 7.11 5.03 1.03
C ARG A 121 6.23 3.86 1.42
N ALA A 122 6.75 2.92 2.20
CA ALA A 122 5.97 1.79 2.69
C ALA A 122 4.81 2.25 3.59
N VAL A 123 5.04 3.26 4.45
CA VAL A 123 4.00 3.77 5.37
C VAL A 123 2.89 4.50 4.64
N TYR A 124 3.19 5.40 3.69
CA TYR A 124 2.11 6.05 2.93
C TYR A 124 1.44 5.06 1.96
N LEU A 125 2.14 4.06 1.42
CA LEU A 125 1.50 3.04 0.55
C LEU A 125 0.57 2.13 1.36
N ALA A 126 0.94 1.81 2.61
CA ALA A 126 0.08 1.06 3.51
C ALA A 126 -1.26 1.77 3.78
N SER A 127 -1.34 3.10 3.63
CA SER A 127 -2.59 3.83 3.81
C SER A 127 -3.74 3.31 2.93
N HIS A 128 -3.43 2.73 1.75
CA HIS A 128 -4.42 2.10 0.86
C HIS A 128 -5.06 0.84 1.45
N LEU A 129 -4.42 0.19 2.40
CA LEU A 129 -4.98 -0.99 3.06
C LEU A 129 -6.26 -0.66 3.85
N TRP A 130 -6.37 0.56 4.35
CA TRP A 130 -7.55 1.05 5.08
C TRP A 130 -8.53 1.83 4.20
N TRP A 131 -8.31 1.89 2.88
CA TRP A 131 -9.17 2.62 1.97
C TRP A 131 -9.44 1.82 0.71
N ALA A 132 -10.42 0.93 0.79
CA ALA A 132 -10.86 0.14 -0.34
C ALA A 132 -11.58 1.03 -1.37
N VAL A 133 -11.12 0.95 -2.61
CA VAL A 133 -11.75 1.56 -3.77
C VAL A 133 -12.54 0.49 -4.53
N GLU A 134 -13.63 0.92 -5.17
CA GLU A 134 -14.36 0.10 -6.12
C GLU A 134 -13.42 -0.30 -7.26
N LYS A 135 -13.40 -1.59 -7.60
CA LYS A 135 -12.69 -2.01 -8.81
C LYS A 135 -13.55 -1.60 -9.99
N ASN A 136 -13.05 -0.67 -10.82
CA ASN A 136 -13.60 -0.37 -12.14
C ASN A 136 -13.38 -1.57 -13.07
N ALA A 137 -14.02 -2.69 -12.80
CA ALA A 137 -14.14 -3.77 -13.76
C ALA A 137 -15.49 -3.61 -14.45
N GLU A 138 -15.50 -3.78 -15.77
CA GLU A 138 -16.68 -4.00 -16.60
C GLU A 138 -17.42 -5.23 -16.07
N GLU A 139 -18.16 -5.06 -14.97
CA GLU A 139 -18.87 -6.15 -14.32
C GLU A 139 -20.24 -6.30 -14.98
N SER A 140 -20.39 -7.44 -15.64
CA SER A 140 -21.66 -8.00 -16.11
C SER A 140 -22.78 -7.79 -15.09
N GLU A 141 -23.95 -7.40 -15.58
CA GLU A 141 -25.12 -6.98 -14.78
C GLU A 141 -25.54 -7.99 -13.71
N GLU A 142 -25.20 -9.27 -13.86
CA GLU A 142 -25.48 -10.36 -12.90
C GLU A 142 -24.78 -10.20 -11.54
N ASN A 143 -23.66 -9.46 -11.44
CA ASN A 143 -22.96 -9.22 -10.16
C ASN A 143 -23.41 -7.96 -9.41
N LYS A 144 -24.30 -7.14 -9.99
CA LYS A 144 -24.80 -5.91 -9.36
C LYS A 144 -25.86 -6.22 -8.29
N GLU A 145 -26.72 -7.21 -8.52
CA GLU A 145 -27.78 -7.58 -7.57
C GLU A 145 -27.24 -8.19 -6.28
N SER A 146 -26.04 -8.79 -6.30
CA SER A 146 -25.37 -9.34 -5.10
C SER A 146 -24.58 -8.29 -4.29
N LYS A 147 -24.45 -7.06 -4.80
CA LYS A 147 -23.59 -5.99 -4.23
C LYS A 147 -24.36 -4.89 -3.50
N GLU A 148 -25.69 -4.90 -3.50
CA GLU A 148 -26.50 -4.01 -2.67
C GLU A 148 -26.28 -4.35 -1.18
N GLY A 149 -25.19 -3.85 -0.59
CA GLY A 149 -24.96 -3.91 0.85
C GLY A 149 -23.55 -4.20 1.34
N LYS A 150 -22.56 -4.51 0.48
CA LYS A 150 -21.17 -4.72 0.97
C LYS A 150 -20.43 -3.39 1.04
N GLU A 151 -20.58 -2.69 2.17
CA GLU A 151 -19.83 -1.47 2.49
C GLU A 151 -18.33 -1.70 2.30
N LEU A 152 -17.68 -0.83 1.53
CA LEU A 152 -16.24 -0.90 1.32
C LEU A 152 -15.51 -0.66 2.64
N TYR A 153 -14.44 -1.41 2.88
CA TYR A 153 -13.58 -1.15 4.03
C TYR A 153 -12.96 0.25 3.88
N ARG A 154 -13.40 1.19 4.72
CA ARG A 154 -12.90 2.57 4.75
C ARG A 154 -12.68 3.01 6.19
N ASP A 155 -11.44 3.32 6.53
CA ASP A 155 -11.07 3.96 7.80
C ASP A 155 -10.18 5.18 7.50
N GLY A 156 -10.84 6.32 7.30
CA GLY A 156 -10.16 7.59 6.98
C GLY A 156 -9.21 8.07 8.08
N LYS A 157 -9.46 7.71 9.34
CA LYS A 157 -8.57 8.08 10.46
C LYS A 157 -7.26 7.31 10.38
N ARG A 158 -7.31 6.01 10.12
CA ARG A 158 -6.10 5.19 9.90
C ARG A 158 -5.30 5.63 8.68
N VAL A 159 -5.99 6.00 7.60
CA VAL A 159 -5.35 6.61 6.42
C VAL A 159 -4.56 7.86 6.83
N LEU A 160 -5.20 8.79 7.54
CA LEU A 160 -4.58 10.03 7.97
C LEU A 160 -3.40 9.79 8.94
N GLU A 161 -3.53 8.86 9.89
CA GLU A 161 -2.45 8.45 10.80
C GLU A 161 -1.20 7.99 10.03
N CYS A 162 -1.40 7.24 8.94
CA CYS A 162 -0.31 6.76 8.10
C CYS A 162 0.35 7.90 7.32
N LEU A 163 -0.41 8.81 6.73
CA LEU A 163 0.15 9.97 6.03
C LEU A 163 0.93 10.88 6.99
N GLN A 164 0.41 11.13 8.19
CA GLN A 164 1.10 11.91 9.22
C GLN A 164 2.37 11.20 9.73
N ARG A 165 2.34 9.88 9.83
CA ARG A 165 3.53 9.09 10.16
C ARG A 165 4.57 9.14 9.04
N ALA A 166 4.17 9.01 7.79
CA ALA A 166 5.05 9.14 6.63
C ALA A 166 5.70 10.53 6.59
N LEU A 167 4.93 11.59 6.88
CA LEU A 167 5.44 12.97 6.94
C LEU A 167 6.56 13.12 7.98
N ARG A 168 6.38 12.55 9.19
CA ARG A 168 7.43 12.53 10.22
C ARG A 168 8.68 11.76 9.81
N VAL A 169 8.52 10.70 9.01
CA VAL A 169 9.66 9.93 8.50
C VAL A 169 10.40 10.71 7.39
N ALA A 170 9.67 11.39 6.51
CA ALA A 170 10.24 12.27 5.49
C ALA A 170 11.03 13.42 6.12
N ASP A 171 10.47 14.09 7.13
CA ASP A 171 11.14 15.17 7.86
C ASP A 171 12.44 14.72 8.55
N ALA A 172 12.48 13.46 9.03
CA ALA A 172 13.67 12.85 9.61
C ALA A 172 14.74 12.42 8.58
N CYS A 173 14.55 12.66 7.28
CA CYS A 173 15.56 12.40 6.27
C CYS A 173 16.64 13.50 6.30
N MET A 174 17.92 13.09 6.39
CA MET A 174 19.05 14.02 6.43
C MET A 174 19.28 14.74 5.09
N ASP A 175 18.99 14.07 3.97
CA ASP A 175 19.11 14.66 2.64
C ASP A 175 17.85 15.47 2.33
N THR A 176 18.01 16.79 2.25
CA THR A 176 16.92 17.73 1.95
C THR A 176 16.25 17.44 0.61
N ALA A 177 16.99 17.06 -0.43
CA ALA A 177 16.38 16.78 -1.73
C ALA A 177 15.48 15.54 -1.68
N VAL A 178 15.91 14.50 -0.95
CA VAL A 178 15.09 13.31 -0.70
C VAL A 178 13.89 13.64 0.17
N SER A 179 14.07 14.45 1.22
CA SER A 179 12.96 14.89 2.10
C SER A 179 11.88 15.64 1.32
N VAL A 180 12.29 16.62 0.50
CA VAL A 180 11.36 17.40 -0.34
C VAL A 180 10.65 16.52 -1.37
N GLU A 181 11.36 15.58 -2.03
CA GLU A 181 10.73 14.63 -2.93
C GLU A 181 9.65 13.80 -2.21
N LEU A 182 9.94 13.30 -1.00
CA LEU A 182 8.99 12.54 -0.20
C LEU A 182 7.79 13.40 0.23
N PHE A 183 7.98 14.68 0.56
CA PHE A 183 6.87 15.59 0.84
C PHE A 183 5.95 15.74 -0.37
N VAL A 184 6.49 15.86 -1.58
CA VAL A 184 5.70 15.93 -2.82
C VAL A 184 4.97 14.61 -3.07
N GLU A 185 5.64 13.46 -2.86
CA GLU A 185 5.00 12.14 -2.96
C GLU A 185 3.83 11.99 -1.96
N ILE A 186 4.00 12.44 -0.71
CA ILE A 186 2.95 12.44 0.31
C ILE A 186 1.81 13.40 -0.06
N LEU A 187 2.12 14.59 -0.61
CA LEU A 187 1.11 15.53 -1.08
C LEU A 187 0.22 14.89 -2.14
N ASN A 188 0.81 14.17 -3.10
CA ASN A 188 0.06 13.43 -4.10
C ASN A 188 -0.87 12.37 -3.46
N ARG A 189 -0.49 11.78 -2.32
CA ARG A 189 -1.36 10.87 -1.56
C ARG A 189 -2.50 11.61 -0.85
N TYR A 190 -2.24 12.78 -0.25
CA TYR A 190 -3.30 13.61 0.29
C TYR A 190 -4.31 14.02 -0.79
N VAL A 191 -3.83 14.47 -1.95
CA VAL A 191 -4.67 14.81 -3.11
C VAL A 191 -5.50 13.61 -3.55
N TYR A 192 -4.89 12.43 -3.67
CA TYR A 192 -5.61 11.21 -4.00
C TYR A 192 -6.76 10.92 -3.03
N TYR A 193 -6.52 10.96 -1.71
CA TYR A 193 -7.59 10.69 -0.74
C TYR A 193 -8.65 11.79 -0.67
N PHE A 194 -8.26 13.03 -0.96
CA PHE A 194 -9.21 14.14 -1.10
C PHE A 194 -10.14 13.90 -2.30
N ASP A 195 -9.60 13.47 -3.45
CA ASP A 195 -10.36 13.07 -4.64
C ASP A 195 -11.28 11.86 -4.40
N GLN A 196 -10.93 11.00 -3.44
CA GLN A 196 -11.72 9.83 -3.06
C GLN A 196 -12.75 10.13 -1.95
N GLU A 197 -13.00 11.40 -1.64
CA GLU A 197 -13.98 11.84 -0.63
C GLU A 197 -13.68 11.31 0.78
N ASN A 198 -12.40 11.21 1.13
CA ASN A 198 -12.00 10.90 2.51
C ASN A 198 -12.05 12.16 3.39
N ASP A 199 -13.15 12.35 4.12
CA ASP A 199 -13.38 13.51 5.01
C ASP A 199 -12.29 13.73 6.07
N ALA A 200 -11.53 12.70 6.45
CA ALA A 200 -10.41 12.87 7.38
C ALA A 200 -9.27 13.70 6.77
N VAL A 201 -9.15 13.68 5.44
CA VAL A 201 -8.20 14.50 4.68
C VAL A 201 -8.85 15.84 4.36
N THR A 202 -8.46 16.87 5.12
CA THR A 202 -8.98 18.22 4.96
C THR A 202 -8.04 19.12 4.16
N THR A 203 -8.58 20.21 3.61
CA THR A 203 -7.83 21.27 2.91
C THR A 203 -6.68 21.84 3.75
N LYS A 204 -6.81 21.84 5.08
CA LYS A 204 -5.77 22.25 6.02
C LYS A 204 -4.48 21.43 5.84
N TYR A 205 -4.57 20.12 5.65
CA TYR A 205 -3.39 19.26 5.47
C TYR A 205 -2.74 19.48 4.11
N LEU A 206 -3.54 19.68 3.06
CA LEU A 206 -3.06 20.02 1.72
C LEU A 206 -2.31 21.35 1.73
N ASN A 207 -2.93 22.42 2.21
CA ASN A 207 -2.34 23.76 2.26
C ASN A 207 -1.09 23.79 3.13
N GLY A 208 -1.12 23.17 4.31
CA GLY A 208 0.04 23.12 5.19
C GLY A 208 1.24 22.40 4.57
N LEU A 209 1.00 21.33 3.79
CA LEU A 209 2.08 20.62 3.10
C LEU A 209 2.59 21.37 1.87
N ILE A 210 1.71 22.04 1.12
CA ILE A 210 2.08 22.93 0.01
C ILE A 210 2.97 24.07 0.53
N GLU A 211 2.58 24.74 1.61
CA GLU A 211 3.36 25.80 2.26
C GLU A 211 4.73 25.27 2.74
N LEU A 212 4.76 24.08 3.34
CA LEU A 212 6.01 23.44 3.78
C LEU A 212 6.97 23.14 2.63
N ILE A 213 6.46 22.63 1.50
CA ILE A 213 7.28 22.33 0.31
C ILE A 213 7.82 23.62 -0.31
N HIS A 214 6.99 24.65 -0.48
CA HIS A 214 7.43 25.98 -0.95
C HIS A 214 8.55 26.54 -0.07
N SER A 215 8.39 26.51 1.25
CA SER A 215 9.40 26.99 2.20
C SER A 215 10.75 26.27 2.05
N ASN A 216 10.74 24.94 1.91
CA ASN A 216 11.96 24.15 1.72
C ASN A 216 12.65 24.42 0.37
N LEU A 217 11.86 24.59 -0.70
CA LEU A 217 12.36 24.89 -2.04
C LEU A 217 12.93 26.32 -2.15
N ASN A 218 12.35 27.29 -1.43
CA ASN A 218 12.80 28.67 -1.42
C ASN A 218 14.07 28.86 -0.58
N THR A 219 14.16 28.17 0.57
CA THR A 219 15.35 28.20 1.42
C THR A 219 16.59 27.65 0.70
N ASN A 220 16.40 26.78 -0.30
CA ASN A 220 17.47 26.07 -1.01
C ASN A 220 17.47 26.33 -2.53
N GLU A 221 17.04 27.51 -2.98
CA GLU A 221 16.80 27.83 -4.39
C GLU A 221 17.92 27.47 -5.37
N ASN A 222 19.18 27.58 -4.95
CA ASN A 222 20.35 27.36 -5.81
C ASN A 222 20.83 25.90 -5.85
N SER A 223 20.14 24.97 -5.19
CA SER A 223 20.55 23.56 -5.17
C SER A 223 20.02 22.80 -6.37
N SER A 224 20.90 22.44 -7.31
CA SER A 224 20.55 21.61 -8.48
C SER A 224 19.93 20.25 -8.13
N SER A 225 20.19 19.73 -6.93
CA SER A 225 19.55 18.49 -6.44
C SER A 225 18.03 18.62 -6.25
N LEU A 226 17.50 19.85 -6.15
CA LEU A 226 16.08 20.13 -5.99
C LEU A 226 15.33 20.35 -7.29
N ASP A 227 16.00 20.31 -8.45
CA ASP A 227 15.36 20.53 -9.75
C ASP A 227 14.25 19.50 -10.03
N ASN A 228 14.51 18.23 -9.71
CA ASN A 228 13.54 17.15 -9.90
C ASN A 228 12.33 17.29 -8.96
N PRO A 229 12.52 17.42 -7.63
CA PRO A 229 11.41 17.70 -6.71
C PRO A 229 10.61 18.95 -7.08
N ARG A 230 11.27 20.03 -7.52
CA ARG A 230 10.60 21.27 -7.94
C ARG A 230 9.71 21.06 -9.15
N ARG A 231 10.18 20.34 -10.19
CA ARG A 231 9.35 19.99 -11.35
C ARG A 231 8.21 19.06 -10.98
N HIS A 232 8.43 18.10 -10.08
CA HIS A 232 7.38 17.21 -9.61
C HIS A 232 6.30 17.98 -8.84
N PHE A 233 6.71 18.88 -7.95
CA PHE A 233 5.81 19.73 -7.20
C PHE A 233 4.98 20.63 -8.12
N GLN A 234 5.61 21.27 -9.11
CA GLN A 234 4.88 22.12 -10.06
C GLN A 234 3.78 21.36 -10.80
N ARG A 235 4.06 20.14 -11.31
CA ARG A 235 3.03 19.30 -11.94
C ARG A 235 1.89 18.96 -10.99
N THR A 236 2.19 18.77 -9.71
CA THR A 236 1.19 18.50 -8.67
C THR A 236 0.31 19.74 -8.43
N LEU A 237 0.91 20.94 -8.37
CA LEU A 237 0.17 22.20 -8.25
C LEU A 237 -0.72 22.45 -9.46
N ASP A 238 -0.24 22.19 -10.68
CA ASP A 238 -1.00 22.34 -11.91
C ASP A 238 -2.22 21.42 -11.92
N TYR A 239 -2.06 20.17 -11.46
CA TYR A 239 -3.17 19.22 -11.29
C TYR A 239 -4.20 19.73 -10.27
N ILE A 240 -3.75 20.15 -9.08
CA ILE A 240 -4.63 20.69 -8.03
C ILE A 240 -5.40 21.91 -8.53
N ALA A 241 -4.73 22.82 -9.24
CA ALA A 241 -5.35 24.00 -9.81
C ALA A 241 -6.41 23.65 -10.87
N GLY A 242 -6.11 22.67 -11.73
CA GLY A 242 -7.06 22.18 -12.74
C GLY A 242 -8.29 21.45 -12.18
N ARG A 243 -8.21 20.99 -10.92
CA ARG A 243 -9.32 20.35 -10.20
C ARG A 243 -10.21 21.34 -9.43
N GLU A 244 -9.79 22.59 -9.29
CA GLU A 244 -10.53 23.67 -8.62
C GLU A 244 -11.01 23.30 -7.20
N TYR A 245 -10.19 22.60 -6.41
CA TYR A 245 -10.56 22.22 -5.04
C TYR A 245 -10.86 23.45 -4.17
N ALA A 246 -12.09 23.51 -3.64
CA ALA A 246 -12.51 24.58 -2.77
C ALA A 246 -11.62 24.69 -1.52
N GLY A 247 -11.03 25.86 -1.30
CA GLY A 247 -10.20 26.15 -0.13
C GLY A 247 -8.76 25.60 -0.18
N VAL A 248 -8.31 25.07 -1.31
CA VAL A 248 -6.90 24.69 -1.51
C VAL A 248 -6.15 25.80 -2.23
N GLU A 249 -5.06 26.27 -1.64
CA GLU A 249 -4.22 27.37 -2.16
C GLU A 249 -2.92 26.81 -2.73
N THR A 250 -2.70 26.97 -4.04
CA THR A 250 -1.51 26.44 -4.73
C THR A 250 -0.33 27.43 -4.76
N ARG A 251 -0.61 28.71 -4.54
CA ARG A 251 0.39 29.78 -4.56
C ARG A 251 1.04 29.93 -3.18
N PRO A 252 2.35 30.20 -3.11
CA PRO A 252 2.98 30.54 -1.84
C PRO A 252 2.35 31.83 -1.28
N LYS A 253 2.23 31.89 0.05
CA LYS A 253 1.91 33.12 0.78
C LYS A 253 3.14 34.00 0.97
#